data_AF-A0A7C3E5A6-F1
#
_entry.id   AF-A0A7C3E5A6-F1
#
_cell.length_a   1.000
_cell.length_b   1.000
_cell.length_c   1.000
_cell.angle_alpha   90.00
_cell.angle_beta   90.00
_cell.angle_gamma   90.00
#
_symmetry.space_group_name_H-M   'P 1'
#
loop_
_entity.id
_entity.type
_entity.pdbx_description
1 polymer ?
#
loop_
_entity_poly.entity_id
_entity_poly.type
_entity_poly.pdbx_seq_one_letter_code
_entity_poly.pdbx_strand_id
1 'polypeptide(L)'
;MKTGIAHLPLHSGKAPHWLFERMKKLAREIVRLMLYEFDSVVLMQRLADPFWFQALGCVLGFDWHSSGLTTTVCGALKEGIKGMEKEIGFFICGGKGSASRRTPDEIRNFGEYLRVTAEPLVYASRMAAKVDSAAVQDGYQIYHHVM
;
A
#
# COMPACT_ATOMS: atom_id res chain seq x y z
N MET A 1 -13.38 -2.52 33.48
CA MET A 1 -14.59 -2.94 32.74
C MET A 1 -14.13 -3.47 31.38
N LYS A 2 -14.49 -4.70 30.99
CA LYS A 2 -14.08 -5.28 29.69
C LYS A 2 -15.01 -4.73 28.60
N THR A 3 -14.47 -4.01 27.61
CA THR A 3 -15.26 -3.31 26.56
C THR A 3 -15.60 -4.17 25.34
N GLY A 4 -15.01 -5.37 25.22
CA GLY A 4 -15.29 -6.31 24.14
C GLY A 4 -14.24 -7.43 24.05
N ILE A 5 -14.43 -8.34 23.08
CA ILE A 5 -13.46 -9.36 22.68
C ILE A 5 -13.36 -9.27 21.15
N ALA A 6 -12.14 -9.05 20.63
CA ALA A 6 -11.87 -9.15 19.20
C ALA A 6 -11.22 -10.50 18.90
N HIS A 7 -11.83 -11.26 17.99
CA HIS A 7 -11.22 -12.48 17.46
C HIS A 7 -10.44 -12.12 16.19
N LEU A 8 -9.13 -12.35 16.22
CA LEU A 8 -8.23 -12.10 15.09
C LEU A 8 -7.67 -13.44 14.60
N PRO A 9 -8.44 -14.24 13.83
CA PRO A 9 -7.98 -15.52 13.37
C PRO A 9 -6.87 -15.34 12.33
N LEU A 10 -5.90 -16.27 12.34
CA LEU A 10 -4.89 -16.31 11.30
C LEU A 10 -5.51 -16.85 10.01
N HIS A 11 -5.62 -15.99 9.01
CA HIS A 11 -6.12 -16.38 7.70
C HIS A 11 -4.95 -16.92 6.86
N SER A 12 -4.95 -18.22 6.59
CA SER A 12 -4.00 -18.82 5.67
C SER A 12 -4.44 -18.64 4.22
N GLY A 13 -3.49 -18.44 3.31
CA GLY A 13 -3.74 -18.40 1.87
C GLY A 13 -3.58 -17.02 1.24
N LYS A 14 -4.21 -16.84 0.09
CA LYS A 14 -4.17 -15.60 -0.70
C LYS A 14 -5.60 -15.13 -0.95
N ALA A 15 -5.78 -13.82 -1.13
CA ALA A 15 -7.05 -13.28 -1.60
C ALA A 15 -7.46 -14.02 -2.90
N PRO A 16 -8.70 -14.52 -3.01
CA PRO A 16 -9.16 -15.18 -4.22
C PRO A 16 -9.00 -14.26 -5.43
N HIS A 17 -8.56 -14.82 -6.56
CA HIS A 17 -8.29 -14.03 -7.77
C HIS A 17 -9.49 -13.19 -8.20
N TRP A 18 -10.70 -13.76 -8.18
CA TRP A 18 -11.93 -13.05 -8.55
C TRP A 18 -12.21 -11.84 -7.63
N LEU A 19 -11.86 -11.94 -6.35
CA LEU A 19 -12.02 -10.84 -5.39
C LEU A 19 -11.00 -9.77 -5.69
N PHE A 20 -9.73 -10.15 -5.83
CA PHE A 20 -8.64 -9.22 -6.12
C PHE A 20 -8.87 -8.45 -7.43
N GLU A 21 -9.41 -9.08 -8.48
CA GLU A 21 -9.80 -8.39 -9.71
C GLU A 21 -10.86 -7.31 -9.48
N ARG A 22 -11.83 -7.55 -8.59
CA ARG A 22 -12.84 -6.55 -8.20
C ARG A 22 -12.24 -5.45 -7.34
N MET A 23 -11.36 -5.81 -6.40
CA MET A 23 -10.62 -4.86 -5.56
C MET A 23 -9.84 -3.87 -6.41
N LYS A 24 -9.09 -4.34 -7.42
CA LYS A 24 -8.33 -3.46 -8.34
C LYS A 24 -9.21 -2.45 -9.05
N LYS A 25 -10.36 -2.90 -9.57
CA LYS A 25 -11.31 -2.03 -10.28
C LYS A 25 -11.90 -0.97 -9.35
N LEU A 26 -12.32 -1.35 -8.15
CA LEU A 26 -12.89 -0.40 -7.20
C LEU A 26 -11.83 0.54 -6.63
N ALA A 27 -10.65 0.03 -6.29
CA ALA A 27 -9.52 0.83 -5.81
C ALA A 27 -9.10 1.89 -6.83
N ARG A 28 -9.07 1.54 -8.12
CA ARG A 28 -8.84 2.50 -9.22
C ARG A 28 -9.84 3.66 -9.16
N GLU A 29 -11.13 3.36 -9.16
CA GLU A 29 -12.16 4.42 -9.20
C GLU A 29 -12.17 5.26 -7.92
N ILE A 30 -11.92 4.65 -6.75
CA ILE A 30 -11.76 5.41 -5.50
C ILE A 30 -10.57 6.36 -5.59
N VAL A 31 -9.39 5.90 -6.05
CA VAL A 31 -8.22 6.76 -6.22
C VAL A 31 -8.51 7.90 -7.20
N ARG A 32 -9.14 7.62 -8.34
CA ARG A 32 -9.51 8.64 -9.32
C ARG A 32 -10.44 9.69 -8.74
N LEU A 33 -11.49 9.26 -8.03
CA LEU A 33 -12.44 10.17 -7.40
C LEU A 33 -11.77 11.02 -6.30
N MET A 34 -10.93 10.41 -5.47
CA MET A 34 -10.17 11.12 -4.44
C MET A 34 -9.24 12.18 -5.03
N LEU A 35 -8.55 11.87 -6.12
CA LEU A 35 -7.67 12.81 -6.81
C LEU A 35 -8.44 13.90 -7.57
N TYR A 36 -9.63 13.58 -8.09
CA TYR A 36 -10.47 14.52 -8.83
C TYR A 36 -11.18 15.53 -7.92
N GLU A 37 -11.77 15.06 -6.81
CA GLU A 37 -12.53 15.89 -5.87
C GLU A 37 -11.62 16.65 -4.90
N PHE A 38 -10.48 16.04 -4.54
CA PHE A 38 -9.51 16.61 -3.62
C PHE A 38 -8.16 16.79 -4.34
N ASP A 39 -7.11 16.12 -3.87
CA ASP A 39 -5.78 16.11 -4.48
C ASP A 39 -4.96 14.92 -3.93
N SER A 40 -3.69 14.83 -4.33
CA SER A 40 -2.77 13.80 -3.86
C SER A 40 -2.40 13.96 -2.38
N VAL A 41 -2.43 15.17 -1.83
CA VAL A 41 -2.11 15.42 -0.41
C VAL A 41 -3.20 14.83 0.47
N VAL A 42 -4.47 15.07 0.15
CA VAL A 42 -5.60 14.50 0.88
C VAL A 42 -5.62 12.98 0.73
N LEU A 43 -5.38 12.45 -0.47
CA LEU A 43 -5.28 11.00 -0.66
C LEU A 43 -4.18 10.39 0.22
N MET A 44 -2.99 11.00 0.27
CA MET A 44 -1.89 10.54 1.12
C MET A 44 -2.22 10.61 2.61
N GLN A 45 -2.88 11.67 3.08
CA GLN A 45 -3.34 11.78 4.47
C GLN A 45 -4.34 10.69 4.81
N ARG A 46 -5.26 10.35 3.91
CA ARG A 46 -6.23 9.28 4.10
C ARG A 46 -5.58 7.89 4.11
N LEU A 47 -4.64 7.64 3.20
CA LEU A 47 -3.90 6.37 3.18
C LEU A 47 -2.99 6.20 4.39
N ALA A 48 -2.50 7.29 4.98
CA ALA A 48 -1.71 7.28 6.20
C ALA A 48 -2.55 7.11 7.48
N ASP A 49 -3.85 7.40 7.44
CA ASP A 49 -4.76 7.18 8.57
C ASP A 49 -5.09 5.69 8.71
N PRO A 50 -4.73 5.04 9.82
CA PRO A 50 -4.91 3.59 9.96
C PRO A 50 -6.38 3.15 9.97
N PHE A 51 -7.28 3.98 10.50
CA PHE A 51 -8.71 3.66 10.51
C PHE A 51 -9.32 3.79 9.13
N TRP A 52 -8.95 4.84 8.40
CA TRP A 52 -9.41 5.03 7.04
C TRP A 52 -8.85 3.95 6.10
N PHE A 53 -7.57 3.62 6.21
CA PHE A 53 -6.96 2.55 5.40
C PHE A 53 -7.59 1.18 5.68
N GLN A 54 -7.88 0.88 6.95
CA GLN A 54 -8.61 -0.32 7.34
C GLN A 54 -10.03 -0.33 6.76
N ALA A 55 -10.74 0.79 6.84
CA ALA A 55 -12.08 0.95 6.25
C ALA A 55 -12.05 0.81 4.72
N LEU A 56 -11.03 1.35 4.05
CA LEU A 56 -10.81 1.16 2.62
C LEU A 56 -10.67 -0.34 2.31
N GLY A 57 -9.87 -1.09 3.08
CA GLY A 57 -9.76 -2.54 2.90
C GLY A 57 -11.12 -3.26 2.98
N CYS A 58 -11.97 -2.86 3.93
CA CYS A 58 -13.33 -3.36 4.07
C CYS A 58 -14.22 -2.99 2.87
N VAL A 59 -14.16 -1.74 2.41
CA VAL A 59 -14.89 -1.25 1.22
C VAL A 59 -14.48 -2.01 -0.04
N LEU A 60 -13.21 -2.38 -0.16
CA LEU A 60 -12.72 -3.21 -1.26
C LEU A 60 -13.20 -4.67 -1.16
N GLY A 61 -13.90 -5.05 -0.10
CA GLY A 61 -14.44 -6.40 0.11
C GLY A 61 -13.49 -7.35 0.82
N PHE A 62 -12.47 -6.82 1.52
CA PHE A 62 -11.56 -7.61 2.34
C PHE A 62 -11.99 -7.60 3.80
N ASP A 63 -11.83 -8.72 4.51
CA ASP A 63 -12.31 -8.82 5.89
C ASP A 63 -11.50 -7.96 6.86
N TRP A 64 -12.20 -7.27 7.77
CA TRP A 64 -11.61 -6.38 8.76
C TRP A 64 -10.61 -7.10 9.71
N HIS A 65 -10.82 -8.38 10.00
CA HIS A 65 -9.97 -9.15 10.90
C HIS A 65 -8.83 -9.88 10.17
N SER A 66 -8.61 -9.60 8.88
CA SER A 66 -7.59 -10.31 8.09
C SER A 66 -6.20 -9.69 8.25
N SER A 67 -5.25 -10.51 8.68
CA SER A 67 -3.84 -10.11 8.81
C SER A 67 -3.17 -9.74 7.48
N GLY A 68 -3.76 -10.13 6.36
CA GLY A 68 -3.27 -9.82 5.01
C GLY A 68 -3.73 -8.47 4.46
N LEU A 69 -4.48 -7.66 5.23
CA LEU A 69 -5.18 -6.48 4.71
C LEU A 69 -4.22 -5.48 4.07
N THR A 70 -3.18 -5.05 4.80
CA THR A 70 -2.18 -4.10 4.27
C THR A 70 -1.57 -4.58 2.97
N THR A 71 -1.15 -5.85 2.93
CA THR A 71 -0.52 -6.43 1.74
C THR A 71 -1.49 -6.46 0.55
N THR A 72 -2.73 -6.91 0.76
CA THR A 72 -3.73 -7.04 -0.31
C THR A 72 -4.20 -5.68 -0.80
N VAL A 73 -4.48 -4.73 0.10
CA VAL A 73 -4.96 -3.39 -0.24
C VAL A 73 -3.89 -2.60 -1.00
N CYS A 74 -2.64 -2.60 -0.53
CA CYS A 74 -1.54 -1.97 -1.27
C CYS A 74 -1.37 -2.59 -2.67
N GLY A 75 -1.49 -3.92 -2.78
CA GLY A 75 -1.46 -4.60 -4.08
C GLY A 75 -2.63 -4.20 -4.98
N ALA A 76 -3.84 -4.09 -4.44
CA ALA A 76 -5.03 -3.70 -5.19
C ALA A 76 -4.94 -2.24 -5.67
N LEU A 77 -4.45 -1.33 -4.84
CA LEU A 77 -4.18 0.06 -5.21
C LEU A 77 -3.15 0.13 -6.33
N LYS A 78 -1.98 -0.48 -6.14
CA LYS A 78 -0.88 -0.46 -7.13
C LYS A 78 -1.27 -1.05 -8.47
N GLU A 79 -1.85 -2.25 -8.48
CA GLU A 79 -2.29 -2.87 -9.74
C GLU A 79 -3.55 -2.19 -10.31
N GLY A 80 -4.37 -1.54 -9.47
CA GLY A 80 -5.52 -0.76 -9.90
C GLY A 80 -5.14 0.45 -10.73
N ILE A 81 -4.14 1.21 -10.30
CA ILE A 81 -3.65 2.42 -11.00
C ILE A 81 -2.61 2.14 -12.10
N LYS A 82 -2.30 0.87 -12.34
CA LYS A 82 -1.28 0.50 -13.33
C LYS A 82 -1.66 0.95 -14.73
N GLY A 83 -0.74 1.65 -15.39
CA GLY A 83 -0.92 2.22 -16.72
C GLY A 83 -1.53 3.62 -16.75
N MET A 84 -1.96 4.17 -15.60
CA MET A 84 -2.53 5.51 -15.49
C MET A 84 -1.76 6.42 -14.53
N GLU A 85 -0.67 5.93 -13.92
CA GLU A 85 0.12 6.65 -12.90
C GLU A 85 0.56 8.03 -13.41
N LYS A 86 0.95 8.09 -14.68
CA LYS A 86 1.39 9.30 -15.37
C LYS A 86 0.26 10.31 -15.63
N GLU A 87 -0.95 9.82 -15.87
CA GLU A 87 -2.15 10.64 -16.09
C GLU A 87 -2.60 11.28 -14.77
N ILE A 88 -2.61 10.49 -13.69
CA ILE A 88 -3.12 10.92 -12.39
C ILE A 88 -2.05 11.57 -11.49
N GLY A 89 -0.78 11.53 -11.88
CA GLY A 89 0.33 12.08 -11.09
C GLY A 89 0.54 11.38 -9.74
N PHE A 90 0.14 10.12 -9.62
CA PHE A 90 0.21 9.33 -8.39
C PHE A 90 0.86 7.98 -8.67
N PHE A 91 1.85 7.63 -7.85
CA PHE A 91 2.73 6.48 -8.08
C PHE A 91 2.82 5.65 -6.80
N ILE A 92 2.81 4.32 -6.94
CA ILE A 92 2.99 3.38 -5.81
C ILE A 92 4.17 2.47 -6.13
N CYS A 93 5.21 2.54 -5.29
CA CYS A 93 6.43 1.78 -5.39
C CYS A 93 6.45 0.63 -4.37
N GLY A 94 7.11 -0.47 -4.72
CA GLY A 94 7.29 -1.60 -3.82
C GLY A 94 6.16 -2.64 -3.84
N GLY A 95 5.96 -3.33 -2.72
CA GLY A 95 4.95 -4.38 -2.56
C GLY A 95 5.42 -5.50 -1.66
N LYS A 96 4.90 -6.71 -1.88
CA LYS A 96 5.28 -7.93 -1.14
C LYS A 96 6.48 -8.63 -1.78
N GLY A 97 7.31 -9.26 -0.96
CA GLY A 97 8.35 -10.20 -1.37
C GLY A 97 9.42 -9.55 -2.24
N SER A 98 9.62 -10.03 -3.46
CA SER A 98 10.61 -9.43 -4.35
C SER A 98 10.30 -7.98 -4.72
N ALA A 99 9.02 -7.58 -4.72
CA ALA A 99 8.62 -6.22 -5.03
C ALA A 99 9.08 -5.21 -3.96
N SER A 100 9.08 -5.58 -2.67
CA SER A 100 9.55 -4.70 -1.59
C SER A 100 10.99 -4.23 -1.81
N ARG A 101 11.85 -5.14 -2.30
CA ARG A 101 13.27 -4.87 -2.57
C ARG A 101 13.51 -3.95 -3.78
N ARG A 102 12.54 -3.84 -4.69
CA ARG A 102 12.64 -2.99 -5.89
C ARG A 102 12.17 -1.55 -5.65
N THR A 103 11.63 -1.24 -4.47
CA THR A 103 11.11 0.10 -4.14
C THR A 103 12.10 1.23 -4.47
N PRO A 104 13.41 1.15 -4.11
CA PRO A 104 14.37 2.16 -4.51
C PRO A 104 14.49 2.38 -6.02
N ASP A 105 14.47 1.30 -6.79
CA ASP A 105 14.64 1.35 -8.24
C ASP A 105 13.36 1.88 -8.91
N GLU A 106 12.19 1.48 -8.42
CA GLU A 106 10.91 2.03 -8.88
C GLU A 106 10.81 3.54 -8.60
N ILE A 107 11.24 4.01 -7.41
CA ILE A 107 11.31 5.44 -7.07
C ILE A 107 12.23 6.19 -8.04
N ARG A 108 13.42 5.66 -8.36
CA ARG A 108 14.33 6.28 -9.32
C ARG A 108 13.72 6.39 -10.71
N ASN A 109 13.11 5.30 -11.19
CA ASN A 109 12.48 5.27 -12.51
C ASN A 109 11.37 6.34 -12.64
N PHE A 110 10.55 6.52 -11.59
CA PHE A 110 9.53 7.58 -11.60
C PHE A 110 10.15 8.97 -11.43
N GLY A 111 11.21 9.13 -10.63
CA GLY A 111 11.93 10.40 -10.51
C GLY A 111 12.54 10.86 -11.84
N GLU A 112 13.11 9.95 -12.62
CA GLU A 112 13.60 10.23 -13.98
C GLU A 112 12.47 10.72 -14.89
N TYR A 113 11.31 10.05 -14.86
CA TYR A 113 10.14 10.45 -15.63
C TYR A 113 9.62 11.85 -15.24
N LEU A 114 9.51 12.12 -13.93
CA LEU A 114 9.04 13.38 -13.38
C LEU A 114 10.09 14.51 -13.45
N ARG A 115 11.35 14.18 -13.82
CA ARG A 115 12.51 15.08 -13.81
C ARG A 115 12.76 15.70 -12.43
N VAL A 116 12.63 14.90 -11.37
CA VAL A 116 12.88 15.29 -9.98
C VAL A 116 13.99 14.44 -9.36
N THR A 117 14.68 15.00 -8.36
CA THR A 117 15.71 14.26 -7.64
C THR A 117 15.08 13.18 -6.75
N ALA A 118 15.29 11.91 -7.11
CA ALA A 118 14.73 10.74 -6.42
C ALA A 118 15.49 10.34 -5.14
N GLU A 119 16.77 10.67 -5.02
CA GLU A 119 17.64 10.16 -3.96
C GLU A 119 17.17 10.45 -2.51
N PRO A 120 16.57 11.62 -2.19
CA PRO A 120 15.97 11.82 -0.87
C PRO A 120 14.87 10.79 -0.53
N LEU A 121 14.01 10.44 -1.50
CA LEU A 121 12.96 9.43 -1.32
C LEU A 121 13.55 8.02 -1.26
N VAL A 122 14.58 7.73 -2.04
CA VAL A 122 15.31 6.45 -1.96
C VAL A 122 15.95 6.27 -0.58
N TYR A 123 16.57 7.32 -0.05
CA TYR A 123 17.13 7.31 1.30
C TYR A 123 16.02 7.07 2.34
N ALA A 124 14.91 7.80 2.26
CA ALA A 124 13.75 7.61 3.15
C ALA A 124 13.22 6.17 3.07
N SER A 125 13.11 5.58 1.87
CA SER A 125 12.73 4.18 1.66
C SER A 125 13.63 3.21 2.40
N ARG A 126 14.94 3.37 2.26
CA ARG A 126 15.93 2.50 2.89
C ARG A 126 15.92 2.65 4.40
N MET A 127 15.79 3.88 4.90
CA MET A 127 15.75 4.15 6.32
C MET A 127 14.48 3.62 6.98
N ALA A 128 13.31 3.77 6.36
CA ALA A 128 12.06 3.18 6.85
C ALA A 128 12.18 1.65 6.95
N ALA A 129 12.62 0.99 5.88
CA ALA A 129 12.85 -0.46 5.89
C ALA A 129 13.94 -0.88 6.90
N LYS A 130 14.97 -0.05 7.13
CA LYS A 130 15.99 -0.37 8.15
C LYS A 130 15.43 -0.26 9.56
N VAL A 131 14.61 0.75 9.83
CA VAL A 131 13.95 0.92 11.13
C VAL A 131 13.00 -0.24 11.38
N ASP A 132 12.13 -0.58 10.42
CA ASP A 132 11.18 -1.69 10.55
C ASP A 132 11.87 -3.03 10.86
N SER A 133 13.02 -3.30 10.23
CA SER A 133 13.78 -4.54 10.43
C SER A 133 14.64 -4.56 11.70
N ALA A 134 15.01 -3.40 12.24
CA ALA A 134 15.89 -3.30 13.40
C ALA A 134 15.14 -3.00 14.70
N ALA A 135 13.97 -2.36 14.63
CA ALA A 135 13.15 -2.03 15.78
C ALA A 135 12.49 -3.27 16.39
N VAL A 136 12.00 -4.17 15.53
CA VAL A 136 11.42 -5.45 15.95
C VAL A 136 12.52 -6.52 15.84
N GLN A 137 13.18 -6.82 16.96
CA GLN A 137 14.28 -7.80 17.04
C GLN A 137 13.75 -9.24 17.12
N ASP A 138 12.86 -9.61 16.21
CA ASP A 138 12.17 -10.91 16.19
C ASP A 138 12.87 -11.96 15.29
N GLY A 139 13.93 -11.57 14.59
CA GLY A 139 14.68 -12.43 13.67
C GLY A 139 14.03 -12.60 12.30
N TYR A 140 12.90 -11.94 12.03
CA TYR A 140 12.24 -11.97 10.73
C TYR A 140 12.77 -10.87 9.81
N GLN A 141 12.66 -11.12 8.50
CA GLN A 141 12.97 -10.14 7.47
C GLN A 141 11.69 -9.46 7.00
N ILE A 142 11.79 -8.19 6.61
CA ILE A 142 10.67 -7.45 6.02
C ILE A 142 10.23 -8.14 4.74
N TYR A 143 8.97 -8.57 4.72
CA TYR A 143 8.37 -9.22 3.55
C TYR A 143 7.45 -8.28 2.77
N HIS A 144 7.21 -7.06 3.24
CA HIS A 144 6.35 -6.07 2.60
C HIS A 144 6.89 -4.65 2.85
N HIS A 145 7.05 -3.85 1.79
CA HIS A 145 7.46 -2.45 1.88
C HIS A 145 6.84 -1.72 0.70
N VAL A 146 6.08 -0.65 0.96
CA VAL A 146 5.37 0.13 -0.04
C VAL A 146 5.58 1.61 0.26
N MET A 147 5.80 2.39 -0.79
CA MET A 147 5.92 3.85 -0.74
C MET A 147 5.12 4.51 -1.85
#